data_AF-A0A7C7L1M4-F1
#
_entry.id   AF-A0A7C7L1M4-F1
#
_cell.length_a   1.000
_cell.length_b   1.000
_cell.length_c   1.000
_cell.angle_alpha   90.00
_cell.angle_beta   90.00
_cell.angle_gamma   90.00
#
_symmetry.space_group_name_H-M   'P 1'
#
loop_
_entity.id
_entity.type
_entity.pdbx_description
1 polymer ?
#
loop_
_entity_poly.entity_id
_entity_poly.type
_entity_poly.pdbx_seq_one_letter_code
_entity_poly.pdbx_strand_id
1 'polypeptide(L)'
;MGVCKGVHRWSVAQSASYILLALVCLELTGGSAGEDAHSIRPSLRILFPADRSIIETGKFQLICVQRPQSHQKDAPRLVVDGVRMRWGQYRPPVFVARLNLSPGRHKLQIGNRTLAIFIRGNRTLPAPRGWQVFRAHPPASNGYMECRSCHNVKRDKDAIAVLTPRTPDACGRCHSDVQFEAKHFHPKEPLDSCQMCHAVHGSSRKALLKKPLKELCATCHD
;
A
#
# COMPACT_ATOMS: atom_id res chain seq x y z
N MET A 1 -44.47 24.55 27.15
CA MET A 1 -43.85 23.73 26.08
C MET A 1 -42.79 22.85 26.72
N GLY A 2 -42.69 21.53 26.62
CA GLY A 2 -43.38 20.48 25.89
C GLY A 2 -42.51 19.23 26.07
N VAL A 3 -42.94 18.32 26.94
CA VAL A 3 -42.29 17.03 27.25
C VAL A 3 -42.57 16.04 26.11
N CYS A 4 -41.57 15.29 25.65
CA CYS A 4 -41.70 13.96 25.01
C CYS A 4 -40.29 13.36 24.82
N LYS A 5 -40.00 12.07 24.95
CA LYS A 5 -40.68 10.87 25.48
C LYS A 5 -39.56 9.80 25.48
N GLY A 6 -39.35 9.14 26.60
CA GLY A 6 -38.50 7.96 26.70
C GLY A 6 -39.29 6.83 27.33
N VAL A 7 -38.88 5.61 26.99
CA VAL A 7 -39.24 4.33 27.60
C VAL A 7 -40.58 3.70 27.19
N HIS A 8 -40.52 2.80 26.20
CA HIS A 8 -41.49 1.70 26.06
C HIS A 8 -40.82 0.37 26.45
N ARG A 9 -41.23 -0.16 27.60
CA ARG A 9 -41.13 -1.58 27.99
C ARG A 9 -42.28 -2.34 27.32
N TRP A 10 -42.00 -3.48 26.69
CA TRP A 10 -42.95 -4.57 26.41
C TRP A 10 -42.16 -5.88 26.51
N SER A 11 -42.22 -6.58 27.64
CA SER A 11 -43.18 -7.65 27.98
C SER A 11 -43.01 -8.90 27.10
N VAL A 12 -42.55 -9.97 27.75
CA VAL A 12 -42.35 -11.32 27.22
C VAL A 12 -43.53 -12.17 27.70
N ALA A 13 -44.03 -13.04 26.81
CA ALA A 13 -44.60 -14.38 27.06
C ALA A 13 -45.96 -14.61 26.39
N GLN A 14 -46.01 -15.67 25.57
CA GLN A 14 -47.08 -16.66 25.32
C GLN A 14 -46.71 -17.42 24.03
N SER A 15 -46.93 -18.71 23.77
CA SER A 15 -47.23 -19.95 24.51
C SER A 15 -47.20 -21.08 23.47
N ALA A 16 -46.72 -22.26 23.88
CA ALA A 16 -47.13 -23.62 23.48
C ALA A 16 -47.22 -24.06 22.00
N SER A 17 -46.28 -24.95 21.66
CA SER A 17 -46.40 -26.28 21.03
C SER A 17 -47.64 -26.67 20.22
N TYR A 18 -47.40 -27.11 18.97
CA TYR A 18 -48.05 -28.29 18.38
C TYR A 18 -47.04 -29.08 17.53
N ILE A 19 -46.94 -30.37 17.83
CA ILE A 19 -46.22 -31.40 17.06
C ILE A 19 -47.18 -31.91 15.99
N LEU A 20 -46.75 -32.00 14.72
CA LEU A 20 -47.24 -33.03 13.81
C LEU A 20 -46.16 -33.40 12.78
N LEU A 21 -45.89 -34.70 12.73
CA LEU A 21 -44.96 -35.41 11.86
C LEU A 21 -45.65 -35.69 10.50
N ALA A 22 -45.01 -35.42 9.37
CA ALA A 22 -45.30 -36.11 8.09
C ALA A 22 -44.13 -36.01 7.10
N LEU A 23 -43.81 -37.15 6.51
CA LEU A 23 -42.71 -37.45 5.59
C LEU A 23 -42.87 -36.82 4.19
N VAL A 24 -41.74 -36.65 3.47
CA VAL A 24 -41.40 -37.27 2.16
C VAL A 24 -40.46 -36.36 1.32
N CYS A 25 -39.42 -37.02 0.78
CA CYS A 25 -38.43 -36.63 -0.23
C CYS A 25 -38.92 -35.75 -1.41
N LEU A 26 -38.09 -34.80 -1.89
CA LEU A 26 -37.33 -34.86 -3.16
C LEU A 26 -36.57 -33.54 -3.43
N GLU A 27 -35.25 -33.67 -3.66
CA GLU A 27 -34.42 -33.06 -4.71
C GLU A 27 -34.48 -31.57 -5.15
N LEU A 28 -33.24 -31.04 -5.29
CA LEU A 28 -32.75 -30.01 -6.21
C LEU A 28 -33.06 -28.53 -5.95
N THR A 29 -32.09 -27.84 -5.33
CA THR A 29 -31.47 -26.65 -5.94
C THR A 29 -30.05 -26.48 -5.41
N GLY A 30 -29.07 -26.45 -6.33
CA GLY A 30 -27.70 -26.05 -6.04
C GLY A 30 -27.63 -24.62 -5.50
N GLY A 31 -26.78 -24.42 -4.50
CA GLY A 31 -26.57 -23.12 -3.86
C GLY A 31 -25.19 -23.05 -3.24
N SER A 32 -24.25 -22.52 -4.03
CA SER A 32 -22.96 -21.92 -3.65
C SER A 32 -22.18 -22.49 -2.46
N ALA A 33 -21.07 -23.14 -2.81
CA ALA A 33 -19.87 -23.18 -2.00
C ALA A 33 -19.53 -21.79 -1.43
N GLY A 34 -19.70 -21.63 -0.12
CA GLY A 34 -19.03 -20.59 0.66
C GLY A 34 -17.64 -21.09 1.03
N GLU A 35 -16.76 -21.22 0.04
CA GLU A 35 -15.33 -21.33 0.32
C GLU A 35 -14.84 -19.95 0.73
N ASP A 36 -14.57 -19.81 2.03
CA ASP A 36 -13.86 -18.67 2.61
C ASP A 36 -12.51 -18.51 1.92
N ALA A 37 -12.50 -17.70 0.86
CA ALA A 37 -11.30 -17.17 0.25
C ALA A 37 -10.59 -16.29 1.28
N HIS A 38 -9.81 -16.92 2.15
CA HIS A 38 -8.58 -16.36 2.71
C HIS A 38 -7.77 -15.86 1.52
N SER A 39 -8.02 -14.63 1.07
CA SER A 39 -7.31 -14.04 -0.05
C SER A 39 -5.83 -14.12 0.31
N ILE A 40 -5.07 -14.96 -0.39
CA ILE A 40 -3.64 -15.13 -0.17
C ILE A 40 -3.01 -13.79 -0.57
N ARG A 41 -2.92 -12.85 0.38
CA ARG A 41 -2.23 -11.59 0.15
C ARG A 41 -0.78 -11.97 -0.16
N PRO A 42 -0.21 -11.51 -1.29
CA PRO A 42 1.13 -11.90 -1.67
C PRO A 42 2.09 -11.58 -0.54
N SER A 43 2.90 -12.56 -0.13
CA SER A 43 3.87 -12.42 0.96
C SER A 43 4.79 -11.24 0.73
N LEU A 44 5.14 -10.98 -0.54
CA LEU A 44 5.93 -9.87 -1.02
C LEU A 44 5.07 -8.74 -1.61
N ARG A 45 5.22 -7.53 -1.07
CA ARG A 45 4.65 -6.29 -1.60
C ARG A 45 5.75 -5.33 -2.03
N ILE A 46 5.75 -4.94 -3.29
CA ILE A 46 6.64 -3.90 -3.82
C ILE A 46 5.99 -2.54 -3.58
N LEU A 47 6.69 -1.65 -2.87
CA LEU A 47 6.21 -0.30 -2.54
C LEU A 47 6.66 0.73 -3.59
N PHE A 48 7.86 0.55 -4.14
CA PHE A 48 8.40 1.38 -5.21
C PHE A 48 9.44 0.59 -5.99
N PRO A 49 9.49 0.67 -7.33
CA PRO A 49 8.51 1.30 -8.21
C PRO A 49 7.31 0.39 -8.49
N ALA A 50 6.26 0.92 -9.12
CA ALA A 50 5.16 0.11 -9.65
C ALA A 50 5.55 -0.54 -10.99
N ASP A 51 4.85 -1.62 -11.36
CA ASP A 51 4.99 -2.22 -12.69
C ASP A 51 4.51 -1.25 -13.79
N ARG A 52 5.12 -1.34 -14.97
CA ARG A 52 4.86 -0.51 -16.16
C ARG A 52 4.89 0.99 -15.85
N SER A 53 5.87 1.40 -15.05
CA SER A 53 6.06 2.79 -14.65
C SER A 53 7.24 3.47 -15.33
N ILE A 54 7.14 4.80 -15.46
CA ILE A 54 8.23 5.68 -15.86
C ILE A 54 8.85 6.28 -14.59
N ILE A 55 10.15 6.13 -14.44
CA ILE A 55 10.96 6.74 -13.37
C ILE A 55 11.82 7.83 -14.00
N GLU A 56 11.79 9.03 -13.44
CA GLU A 56 12.46 10.19 -14.02
C GLU A 56 13.99 10.06 -13.96
N THR A 57 14.52 9.48 -12.88
CA THR A 57 15.97 9.38 -12.63
C THR A 57 16.45 7.93 -12.59
N GLY A 58 17.66 7.69 -13.09
CA GLY A 58 18.31 6.37 -13.02
C GLY A 58 18.70 5.95 -11.60
N LYS A 59 18.98 6.92 -10.72
CA LYS A 59 19.21 6.72 -9.29
C LYS A 59 17.88 6.69 -8.55
N PHE A 60 17.55 5.56 -7.93
CA PHE A 60 16.37 5.39 -7.09
C PHE A 60 16.52 4.19 -6.14
N GLN A 61 15.55 4.00 -5.23
CA GLN A 61 15.48 2.81 -4.37
C GLN A 61 14.34 1.90 -4.79
N LEU A 62 14.63 0.63 -5.02
CA LEU A 62 13.61 -0.42 -5.00
C LEU A 62 13.28 -0.73 -3.53
N ILE A 63 12.00 -0.62 -3.16
CA ILE A 63 11.53 -0.84 -1.78
C ILE A 63 10.48 -1.94 -1.80
N CYS A 64 10.72 -2.99 -1.03
CA CYS A 64 9.83 -4.13 -0.86
C CYS A 64 9.58 -4.39 0.63
N VAL A 65 8.40 -4.90 0.93
CA VAL A 65 8.06 -5.45 2.25
C VAL A 65 7.61 -6.88 2.06
N GLN A 66 8.24 -7.81 2.76
CA GLN A 66 7.83 -9.20 2.77
C GLN A 66 7.41 -9.60 4.17
N ARG A 67 6.14 -10.00 4.32
CA ARG A 67 5.68 -10.54 5.61
C ARG A 67 6.42 -11.87 5.85
N PRO A 68 6.97 -12.10 7.05
CA PRO A 68 7.56 -13.39 7.39
C PRO A 68 6.48 -14.45 7.26
N GLN A 69 6.68 -15.42 6.38
CA GLN A 69 5.96 -16.69 6.43
C GLN A 69 6.84 -17.67 7.21
N SER A 70 6.23 -18.66 7.87
CA SER A 70 6.90 -19.65 8.73
C SER A 70 8.19 -20.24 8.12
N HIS A 71 8.25 -20.37 6.78
CA HIS A 71 9.38 -20.95 6.05
C HIS A 71 10.25 -19.95 5.28
N GLN A 72 9.93 -18.65 5.22
CA GLN A 72 10.64 -17.70 4.36
C GLN A 72 11.17 -16.50 5.15
N LYS A 73 12.40 -16.67 5.66
CA LYS A 73 13.16 -15.64 6.40
C LYS A 73 14.16 -14.89 5.51
N ASP A 74 14.53 -15.46 4.37
CA ASP A 74 15.55 -14.90 3.49
C ASP A 74 15.01 -13.81 2.57
N ALA A 75 15.91 -12.89 2.21
CA ALA A 75 15.60 -11.86 1.24
C ALA A 75 15.22 -12.49 -0.12
N PRO A 76 14.19 -11.97 -0.81
CA PRO A 76 13.79 -12.49 -2.11
C PRO A 76 14.92 -12.27 -3.12
N ARG A 77 15.15 -13.22 -4.03
CA ARG A 77 16.16 -13.06 -5.09
C ARG A 77 15.85 -11.80 -5.90
N LEU A 78 16.84 -10.91 -6.06
CA LEU A 78 16.75 -9.71 -6.89
C LEU A 78 17.63 -9.85 -8.13
N VAL A 79 17.02 -9.70 -9.30
CA VAL A 79 17.70 -9.69 -10.60
C VAL A 79 17.21 -8.49 -11.39
N VAL A 80 18.13 -7.75 -12.00
CA VAL A 80 17.82 -6.60 -12.88
C VAL A 80 18.51 -6.86 -14.22
N ASP A 81 17.72 -6.96 -15.29
CA ASP A 81 18.20 -7.27 -16.64
C ASP A 81 19.12 -8.50 -16.71
N GLY A 82 18.77 -9.55 -15.97
CA GLY A 82 19.55 -10.78 -15.87
C GLY A 82 20.72 -10.73 -14.87
N VAL A 83 21.11 -9.55 -14.39
CA VAL A 83 22.20 -9.39 -13.41
C VAL A 83 21.66 -9.52 -11.99
N ARG A 84 22.26 -10.42 -11.20
CA ARG A 84 21.91 -10.59 -9.78
C ARG A 84 22.37 -9.38 -8.98
N MET A 85 21.45 -8.76 -8.25
CA MET A 85 21.73 -7.60 -7.40
C MET A 85 21.76 -7.99 -5.92
N ARG A 86 22.33 -7.10 -5.10
CA ARG A 86 22.36 -7.22 -3.63
C ARG A 86 21.36 -6.27 -2.98
N TRP A 87 20.75 -6.73 -1.89
CA TRP A 87 19.96 -5.89 -1.00
C TRP A 87 20.88 -5.05 -0.11
N GLY A 88 20.40 -3.88 0.29
CA GLY A 88 21.02 -3.05 1.31
C GLY A 88 20.86 -3.63 2.72
N GLN A 89 21.52 -2.98 3.68
CA GLN A 89 21.60 -3.38 5.08
C GLN A 89 20.31 -3.07 5.87
N TYR A 90 19.19 -3.66 5.48
CA TYR A 90 17.91 -3.53 6.17
C TYR A 90 17.46 -4.87 6.75
N ARG A 91 16.93 -4.84 7.97
CA ARG A 91 16.33 -6.04 8.60
C ARG A 91 14.97 -6.34 7.97
N PRO A 92 14.61 -7.64 7.81
CA PRO A 92 13.23 -8.02 7.51
C PRO A 92 12.24 -7.35 8.49
N PRO A 93 11.02 -7.00 8.05
CA PRO A 93 10.41 -7.38 6.77
C PRO A 93 10.74 -6.44 5.60
N VAL A 94 11.60 -5.44 5.77
CA VAL A 94 11.85 -4.39 4.76
C VAL A 94 13.12 -4.71 3.97
N PHE A 95 13.00 -4.70 2.64
CA PHE A 95 14.11 -4.92 1.71
C PHE A 95 14.25 -3.73 0.79
N VAL A 96 15.46 -3.16 0.75
CA VAL A 96 15.75 -1.97 -0.07
C VAL A 96 17.00 -2.21 -0.88
N ALA A 97 16.94 -1.95 -2.19
CA ALA A 97 18.11 -1.93 -3.06
C ALA A 97 18.26 -0.54 -3.68
N ARG A 98 19.46 0.03 -3.60
CA ARG A 98 19.80 1.27 -4.31
C ARG A 98 20.20 0.89 -5.73
N LEU A 99 19.46 1.39 -6.70
CA LEU A 99 19.67 1.12 -8.12
C LEU A 99 20.16 2.40 -8.82
N ASN A 100 21.05 2.21 -9.78
CA ASN A 100 21.54 3.25 -10.68
C ASN A 100 21.50 2.70 -12.10
N LEU A 101 20.39 2.92 -12.79
CA LEU A 101 20.12 2.35 -14.12
C LEU A 101 20.23 3.43 -15.20
N SER A 102 20.72 3.04 -16.38
CA SER A 102 20.77 3.92 -17.56
C SER A 102 19.36 4.31 -18.03
N PRO A 103 19.19 5.39 -18.82
CA PRO A 103 17.94 5.64 -19.53
C PRO A 103 17.54 4.45 -20.42
N GLY A 104 16.26 4.07 -20.41
CA GLY A 104 15.75 2.93 -21.19
C GLY A 104 14.82 2.02 -20.40
N ARG A 105 14.43 0.90 -21.01
CA ARG A 105 13.55 -0.11 -20.41
C ARG A 105 14.37 -1.12 -19.62
N HIS A 106 13.93 -1.42 -18.41
CA HIS A 106 14.57 -2.39 -17.51
C HIS A 106 13.54 -3.39 -16.98
N LYS A 107 13.98 -4.64 -16.78
CA LYS A 107 13.20 -5.72 -16.17
C LYS A 107 13.77 -6.02 -14.79
N LEU A 108 12.94 -5.89 -13.76
CA LEU A 108 13.30 -6.22 -12.39
C LEU A 108 12.52 -7.49 -11.99
N GLN A 109 13.24 -8.48 -11.47
CA GLN A 109 12.68 -9.71 -10.93
C GLN A 109 12.98 -9.78 -9.45
N ILE A 110 11.92 -9.87 -8.62
CA ILE A 110 11.98 -9.92 -7.16
C ILE A 110 11.22 -11.16 -6.69
N GLY A 111 11.96 -12.19 -6.31
CA GLY A 111 11.37 -13.51 -6.06
C GLY A 111 10.65 -14.03 -7.31
N ASN A 112 9.36 -14.31 -7.20
CA ASN A 112 8.50 -14.73 -8.31
C ASN A 112 7.83 -13.55 -9.05
N ARG A 113 8.03 -12.31 -8.59
CA ARG A 113 7.43 -11.11 -9.21
C ARG A 113 8.37 -10.57 -10.27
N THR A 114 7.80 -10.25 -11.43
CA THR A 114 8.52 -9.51 -12.49
C THR A 114 7.80 -8.20 -12.70
N LEU A 115 8.57 -7.12 -12.85
CA LEU A 115 8.07 -5.80 -13.22
C LEU A 115 8.98 -5.18 -14.29
N ALA A 116 8.38 -4.36 -15.13
CA ALA A 116 9.07 -3.58 -16.14
C ALA A 116 8.98 -2.09 -15.80
N ILE A 117 10.12 -1.40 -15.85
CA ILE A 117 10.17 0.05 -15.67
C ILE A 117 10.89 0.71 -16.85
N PHE A 118 10.66 2.00 -17.00
CA PHE A 118 11.33 2.83 -17.98
C PHE A 118 12.00 3.99 -17.27
N ILE A 119 13.33 4.08 -17.37
CA ILE A 119 14.10 5.20 -16.86
C ILE A 119 14.14 6.27 -17.94
N ARG A 120 13.58 7.45 -17.65
CA ARG A 120 13.60 8.57 -18.59
C ARG A 120 14.99 9.19 -18.71
N GLY A 121 15.58 9.57 -17.58
CA GLY A 121 16.87 10.27 -17.53
C GLY A 121 16.84 11.59 -18.30
N ASN A 122 17.99 12.01 -18.83
CA ASN A 122 18.16 13.25 -19.59
C ASN A 122 17.92 13.10 -21.10
N ARG A 123 17.43 11.95 -21.56
CA ARG A 123 17.26 11.64 -22.98
C ARG A 123 15.80 11.73 -23.40
N THR A 124 15.56 12.15 -24.64
CA THR A 124 14.26 12.23 -25.32
C THR A 124 13.71 10.87 -25.78
N LEU A 125 14.19 9.75 -25.21
CA LEU A 125 13.68 8.43 -25.58
C LEU A 125 12.16 8.38 -25.32
N PRO A 126 11.35 8.02 -26.33
CA PRO A 126 9.91 7.97 -26.16
C PRO A 126 9.56 6.89 -25.14
N ALA A 127 8.91 7.29 -24.06
CA ALA A 127 8.43 6.35 -23.07
C ALA A 127 7.37 5.42 -23.69
N PRO A 128 7.27 4.15 -23.24
CA PRO A 128 6.28 3.22 -23.76
C PRO A 128 4.84 3.77 -23.63
N ARG A 129 4.03 3.57 -24.67
CA ARG A 129 2.64 4.04 -24.67
C ARG A 129 1.85 3.46 -23.50
N GLY A 130 1.06 4.31 -22.84
CA GLY A 130 0.20 3.94 -21.72
C GLY A 130 0.92 3.74 -20.37
N TRP A 131 2.22 3.97 -20.30
CA TRP A 131 2.96 3.92 -19.04
C TRP A 131 2.89 5.28 -18.35
N GLN A 132 2.78 5.28 -17.02
CA GLN A 132 2.63 6.51 -16.24
C GLN A 132 3.89 6.83 -15.45
N VAL A 133 4.19 8.13 -15.30
CA VAL A 133 5.25 8.60 -14.42
C VAL A 133 4.90 8.27 -12.98
N PHE A 134 5.73 7.43 -12.34
CA PHE A 134 5.58 7.03 -10.96
C PHE A 134 6.47 7.91 -10.09
N ARG A 135 5.81 8.75 -9.30
CA ARG A 135 6.48 9.75 -8.47
C ARG A 135 6.52 9.28 -7.02
N ALA A 136 7.53 9.72 -6.30
CA ALA A 136 7.65 9.58 -4.86
C ALA A 136 8.01 10.95 -4.27
N HIS A 137 8.07 11.03 -2.93
CA HIS A 137 8.70 12.18 -2.29
C HIS A 137 10.13 12.35 -2.83
N PRO A 138 10.60 13.60 -3.04
CA PRO A 138 11.93 13.85 -3.56
C PRO A 138 13.01 13.11 -2.75
N PRO A 139 14.01 12.54 -3.40
CA PRO A 139 15.15 11.98 -2.69
C PRO A 139 15.92 13.08 -1.95
N ALA A 140 16.74 12.68 -0.97
CA ALA A 140 17.75 13.55 -0.40
C ALA A 140 18.80 13.94 -1.46
N SER A 141 19.70 14.85 -1.10
CA SER A 141 20.76 15.36 -1.99
C SER A 141 21.64 14.25 -2.61
N ASN A 142 21.76 13.10 -1.96
CA ASN A 142 22.50 11.94 -2.46
C ASN A 142 21.77 11.12 -3.55
N GLY A 143 20.55 11.51 -3.93
CA GLY A 143 19.73 10.84 -4.94
C GLY A 143 18.90 9.65 -4.43
N TYR A 144 18.87 9.40 -3.11
CA TYR A 144 18.07 8.36 -2.49
C TYR A 144 17.17 8.93 -1.37
N MET A 145 16.04 8.28 -1.09
CA MET A 145 15.20 8.62 0.06
C MET A 145 15.85 8.16 1.37
N GLU A 146 15.81 9.02 2.39
CA GLU A 146 16.23 8.67 3.74
C GLU A 146 15.04 8.15 4.55
N CYS A 147 15.03 6.86 4.85
CA CYS A 147 13.94 6.21 5.60
C CYS A 147 13.67 6.93 6.93
N ARG A 148 14.74 7.36 7.63
CA ARG A 148 14.68 8.04 8.92
C ARG A 148 13.97 9.39 8.88
N SER A 149 13.79 10.01 7.70
CA SER A 149 13.09 11.29 7.60
C SER A 149 11.62 11.14 7.97
N CYS A 150 11.03 9.98 7.64
CA CYS A 150 9.62 9.67 7.93
C CYS A 150 9.46 8.56 8.99
N HIS A 151 10.37 7.59 9.02
CA HIS A 151 10.30 6.41 9.88
C HIS A 151 11.15 6.55 11.13
N ASN A 152 10.66 5.96 12.23
CA ASN A 152 11.53 5.57 13.33
C ASN A 152 12.47 4.48 12.81
N VAL A 153 13.78 4.63 13.04
CA VAL A 153 14.79 3.67 12.63
C VAL A 153 15.64 3.29 13.82
N LYS A 154 15.98 2.00 13.92
CA LYS A 154 16.92 1.49 14.90
C LYS A 154 18.09 0.86 14.16
N ARG A 155 19.31 1.29 14.49
CA ARG A 155 20.53 0.62 14.03
C ARG A 155 20.85 -0.51 15.01
N ASP A 156 21.10 -1.70 14.47
CA ASP A 156 21.53 -2.88 15.21
C ASP A 156 22.71 -3.51 14.44
N LYS A 157 23.92 -3.35 14.99
CA LYS A 157 25.18 -3.75 14.33
C LYS A 157 25.23 -3.18 12.90
N ASP A 158 25.33 -4.07 11.92
CA ASP A 158 25.45 -3.77 10.50
C ASP A 158 24.12 -3.69 9.75
N ALA A 159 22.97 -3.64 10.46
CA ALA A 159 21.66 -3.59 9.84
C ALA A 159 20.75 -2.50 10.44
N ILE A 160 19.81 -2.02 9.63
CA ILE A 160 18.83 -1.00 10.00
C ILE A 160 17.45 -1.62 10.04
N ALA A 161 16.78 -1.53 11.19
CA ALA A 161 15.36 -1.81 11.31
C ALA A 161 14.56 -0.54 11.02
N VAL A 162 13.63 -0.61 10.07
CA VAL A 162 12.68 0.46 9.76
C VAL A 162 11.36 0.16 10.46
N LEU A 163 10.98 1.03 11.39
CA LEU A 163 9.81 0.88 12.23
C LEU A 163 8.65 1.73 11.67
N THR A 164 7.60 1.91 12.47
CA THR A 164 6.45 2.72 12.10
C THR A 164 6.85 4.14 11.71
N PRO A 165 6.18 4.73 10.69
CA PRO A 165 6.36 6.13 10.37
C PRO A 165 5.83 7.00 11.52
N ARG A 166 6.47 8.14 11.76
CA ARG A 166 6.04 9.11 12.78
C ARG A 166 4.90 9.97 12.24
N THR A 167 3.82 9.38 11.73
CA THR A 167 2.68 10.17 11.23
C THR A 167 1.78 10.63 12.38
N PRO A 168 1.19 11.83 12.31
CA PRO A 168 1.28 12.81 11.20
C PRO A 168 2.54 13.68 11.22
N ASP A 169 3.28 13.75 12.33
CA ASP A 169 4.41 14.66 12.55
C ASP A 169 5.48 14.65 11.46
N ALA A 170 5.82 13.47 10.92
CA ALA A 170 6.77 13.28 9.85
C ALA A 170 6.38 14.07 8.59
N CYS A 171 5.08 14.13 8.28
CA CYS A 171 4.55 14.91 7.18
C CYS A 171 4.59 16.40 7.52
N GLY A 172 4.21 16.76 8.76
CA GLY A 172 4.17 18.13 9.28
C GLY A 172 5.51 18.88 9.22
N ARG A 173 6.64 18.15 9.25
CA ARG A 173 8.00 18.74 9.13
C ARG A 173 8.23 19.48 7.81
N CYS A 174 7.54 19.11 6.74
CA CYS A 174 7.67 19.75 5.43
C CYS A 174 6.33 20.31 4.91
N HIS A 175 5.20 19.77 5.37
CA HIS A 175 3.87 20.20 4.98
C HIS A 175 3.19 20.89 6.16
N SER A 176 3.18 22.22 6.15
CA SER A 176 2.58 23.01 7.22
C SER A 176 1.05 22.90 7.23
N ASP A 177 0.47 23.24 8.37
CA ASP A 177 -0.98 23.22 8.62
C ASP A 177 -1.72 24.14 7.64
N VAL A 178 -1.19 25.35 7.43
CA VAL A 178 -1.69 26.30 6.43
C VAL A 178 -1.70 25.70 5.02
N GLN A 179 -0.64 24.99 4.63
CA GLN A 179 -0.58 24.33 3.33
C GLN A 179 -1.54 23.14 3.23
N PHE A 180 -1.75 22.44 4.34
CA PHE A 180 -2.66 21.31 4.41
C PHE A 180 -4.10 21.81 4.17
N GLU A 181 -4.55 22.80 4.92
CA GLU A 181 -5.90 23.39 4.83
C GLU A 181 -6.17 23.97 3.44
N ALA A 182 -5.16 24.59 2.82
CA ALA A 182 -5.30 25.14 1.48
C ALA A 182 -5.42 24.08 0.36
N LYS A 183 -5.05 22.82 0.60
CA LYS A 183 -4.92 21.79 -0.45
C LYS A 183 -5.79 20.54 -0.25
N HIS A 184 -6.36 20.34 0.94
CA HIS A 184 -7.14 19.14 1.26
C HIS A 184 -8.61 19.48 1.48
N PHE A 185 -9.48 18.57 1.07
CA PHE A 185 -10.94 18.69 1.25
C PHE A 185 -11.41 18.35 2.67
N HIS A 186 -10.57 17.64 3.42
CA HIS A 186 -10.87 17.25 4.80
C HIS A 186 -9.96 18.01 5.77
N PRO A 187 -10.47 18.41 6.94
CA PRO A 187 -9.62 18.83 8.05
C PRO A 187 -8.66 17.70 8.48
N LYS A 188 -7.60 18.07 9.21
CA LYS A 188 -6.63 17.08 9.72
C LYS A 188 -7.28 16.10 10.67
N GLU A 189 -8.13 16.59 11.55
CA GLU A 189 -8.99 15.78 12.41
C GLU A 189 -10.37 15.69 11.75
N PRO A 190 -10.98 14.50 11.60
CA PRO A 190 -10.65 13.22 12.25
C PRO A 190 -9.78 12.28 11.39
N LEU A 191 -9.04 12.77 10.37
CA LEU A 191 -8.22 11.89 9.54
C LEU A 191 -6.98 11.38 10.30
N ASP A 192 -7.09 10.19 10.87
CA ASP A 192 -6.04 9.51 11.67
C ASP A 192 -4.67 9.41 10.96
N SER A 193 -4.63 9.47 9.63
CA SER A 193 -3.37 9.42 8.88
C SER A 193 -3.47 10.00 7.48
N CYS A 194 -2.45 10.76 7.07
CA CYS A 194 -2.25 11.17 5.67
C CYS A 194 -2.21 9.96 4.71
N GLN A 195 -1.83 8.78 5.22
CA GLN A 195 -1.78 7.55 4.43
C GLN A 195 -3.16 7.00 4.11
N MET A 196 -4.26 7.49 4.68
CA MET A 196 -5.60 7.07 4.27
C MET A 196 -5.80 7.32 2.77
N CYS A 197 -5.35 8.49 2.29
CA CYS A 197 -5.46 8.90 0.91
C CYS A 197 -4.16 8.72 0.09
N HIS A 198 -3.00 8.96 0.72
CA HIS A 198 -1.72 9.03 0.03
C HIS A 198 -0.90 7.73 0.10
N ALA A 199 -0.24 7.40 -1.00
CA ALA A 199 0.78 6.35 -1.11
C ALA A 199 2.17 6.99 -0.99
N VAL A 200 2.63 7.17 0.25
CA VAL A 200 3.83 7.99 0.57
C VAL A 200 5.15 7.50 -0.02
N HIS A 201 5.24 6.21 -0.34
CA HIS A 201 6.41 5.63 -1.02
C HIS A 201 6.40 5.88 -2.53
N GLY A 202 5.22 6.11 -3.12
CA GLY A 202 5.07 6.50 -4.50
C GLY A 202 3.71 6.15 -5.10
N SER A 203 3.31 6.90 -6.12
CA SER A 203 2.13 6.65 -6.95
C SER A 203 2.33 7.20 -8.36
N SER A 204 1.63 6.62 -9.34
CA SER A 204 1.50 7.22 -10.66
C SER A 204 0.45 8.33 -10.71
N ARG A 205 -0.37 8.43 -9.66
CA ARG A 205 -1.46 9.39 -9.57
C ARG A 205 -0.96 10.72 -9.03
N LYS A 206 -1.61 11.80 -9.49
CA LYS A 206 -1.34 13.17 -9.01
C LYS A 206 -1.42 13.21 -7.47
N ALA A 207 -0.57 14.03 -6.85
CA ALA A 207 -0.51 14.17 -5.40
C ALA A 207 -0.28 12.86 -4.62
N LEU A 208 0.32 11.85 -5.25
CA LEU A 208 0.59 10.55 -4.63
C LEU A 208 -0.66 9.80 -4.14
N LEU A 209 -1.84 10.01 -4.73
CA LEU A 209 -3.06 9.34 -4.29
C LEU A 209 -3.01 7.81 -4.50
N LYS A 210 -3.62 7.06 -3.58
CA LYS A 210 -3.73 5.59 -3.65
C LYS A 210 -4.66 5.11 -4.77
N LYS A 211 -5.68 5.91 -5.10
CA LYS A 211 -6.72 5.63 -6.11
C LYS A 211 -7.02 6.90 -6.92
N PRO A 212 -7.67 6.81 -8.10
CA PRO A 212 -8.24 7.98 -8.76
C PRO A 212 -9.16 8.72 -7.80
N LEU A 213 -9.22 10.06 -7.90
CA LEU A 213 -9.84 10.90 -6.87
C LEU A 213 -11.29 10.47 -6.55
N LYS A 214 -12.13 10.28 -7.58
CA LYS A 214 -13.51 9.84 -7.41
C LYS A 214 -13.62 8.49 -6.68
N GLU A 215 -12.83 7.51 -7.09
CA GLU A 215 -12.78 6.19 -6.44
C GLU A 215 -12.22 6.24 -5.01
N LEU A 216 -11.37 7.23 -4.71
CA LEU A 216 -10.84 7.43 -3.37
C LEU A 216 -11.89 8.01 -2.44
N CYS A 217 -12.66 9.01 -2.90
CA CYS A 217 -13.80 9.53 -2.14
C CYS A 217 -14.83 8.43 -1.88
N ALA A 218 -15.10 7.62 -2.90
CA ALA A 218 -16.01 6.48 -2.83
C ALA A 218 -15.54 5.33 -1.91
N THR A 219 -14.35 5.41 -1.30
CA THR A 219 -14.00 4.42 -0.26
C THR A 219 -14.73 4.65 1.06
N CYS A 220 -15.27 5.86 1.28
CA CYS A 220 -15.96 6.23 2.51
C CYS A 220 -17.30 6.95 2.27
N HIS A 221 -17.58 7.44 1.06
CA HIS A 221 -18.80 8.19 0.72
C HIS A 221 -19.54 7.52 -0.43
N ASP A 222 -20.84 7.24 -0.23
CA ASP A 222 -21.74 6.66 -1.25
C ASP A 222 -22.43 7.74 -2.10
#